data_AF-A0A315T8Z8-F1
#
_entry.id   AF-A0A315T8Z8-F1
#
_cell.length_a   1.000
_cell.length_b   1.000
_cell.length_c   1.000
_cell.angle_alpha   90.00
_cell.angle_beta   90.00
_cell.angle_gamma   90.00
#
_symmetry.space_group_name_H-M   'P 1'
#
loop_
_entity.id
_entity.type
_entity.pdbx_description
1 polymer ?
#
loop_
_entity_poly.entity_id
_entity_poly.type
_entity_poly.pdbx_seq_one_letter_code
_entity_poly.pdbx_strand_id
1 'polypeptide(L)'
;MKKIIAAASLTALTALLVTGCAGSPKAETPAALTAAASAAAVAPVSQIPRPDAAQAASLRADLAKINPLLDNGKAVDNARNQCTSILGGVAADKLITVAKARFTGGKVKSVSDTEAQQIIDVIKANGFCKA
;
A
#
# COMPACT_ATOMS: atom_id res chain seq x y z
N MET A 1 31.13 -26.84 1.33
CA MET A 1 32.19 -26.16 0.54
C MET A 1 31.88 -26.31 -0.94
N LYS A 2 31.50 -25.24 -1.65
CA LYS A 2 31.97 -24.91 -3.01
C LYS A 2 31.30 -23.59 -3.42
N LYS A 3 32.15 -22.59 -3.66
CA LYS A 3 31.82 -21.24 -4.10
C LYS A 3 31.52 -21.27 -5.60
N ILE A 4 30.56 -20.48 -6.07
CA ILE A 4 30.44 -20.12 -7.49
C ILE A 4 30.57 -18.60 -7.59
N ILE A 5 31.32 -18.20 -8.62
CA ILE A 5 32.08 -16.97 -8.81
C ILE A 5 31.44 -16.17 -9.96
N ALA A 6 31.40 -14.83 -9.83
CA ALA A 6 31.44 -13.78 -10.87
C ALA A 6 30.32 -13.77 -11.96
N ALA A 7 30.02 -12.71 -12.70
CA ALA A 7 30.22 -11.25 -12.70
C ALA A 7 29.42 -10.70 -13.92
N ALA A 8 29.36 -9.36 -14.03
CA ALA A 8 29.07 -8.57 -15.25
C ALA A 8 27.62 -8.57 -15.78
N SER A 9 27.04 -7.55 -16.41
CA SER A 9 27.06 -6.06 -16.43
C SER A 9 26.30 -5.64 -17.71
N LEU A 10 25.83 -4.38 -17.79
CA LEU A 10 25.12 -3.71 -18.92
C LEU A 10 23.63 -4.13 -19.08
N THR A 11 22.66 -3.25 -19.36
CA THR A 11 22.68 -2.14 -20.34
C THR A 11 21.65 -1.06 -19.97
N ALA A 12 22.03 0.21 -20.10
CA ALA A 12 21.14 1.36 -20.02
C ALA A 12 20.33 1.50 -21.32
N LEU A 13 19.03 1.81 -21.22
CA LEU A 13 18.22 2.28 -22.36
C LEU A 13 17.57 3.63 -22.03
N THR A 14 18.03 4.63 -22.75
CA THR A 14 17.54 6.01 -22.81
C THR A 14 16.30 6.07 -23.72
N ALA A 15 15.23 6.74 -23.30
CA ALA A 15 14.07 7.00 -24.15
C ALA A 15 13.69 8.50 -24.16
N LEU A 16 14.11 9.14 -25.26
CA LEU A 16 13.58 10.26 -26.03
C LEU A 16 12.51 11.19 -25.44
N LEU A 17 12.87 12.48 -25.38
CA LEU A 17 12.00 13.65 -25.30
C LEU A 17 11.28 13.89 -26.64
N VAL A 18 9.98 14.20 -26.61
CA VAL A 18 9.26 14.84 -27.73
C VAL A 18 8.83 16.23 -27.29
N THR A 19 9.40 17.22 -27.98
CA THR A 19 9.01 18.62 -28.00
C THR A 19 7.88 18.84 -29.01
N GLY A 20 6.82 19.52 -28.59
CA GLY A 20 5.79 20.04 -29.50
C GLY A 20 5.39 21.44 -29.06
N CYS A 21 5.99 22.45 -29.69
CA CYS A 21 5.69 23.87 -29.55
C CYS A 21 5.34 24.42 -30.93
N ALA A 22 4.14 25.00 -31.10
CA ALA A 22 3.84 25.96 -32.16
C ALA A 22 2.50 26.70 -31.91
N GLY A 23 2.60 27.96 -31.47
CA GLY A 23 1.98 29.16 -32.06
C GLY A 23 0.47 29.26 -32.34
N SER A 24 -0.15 30.26 -31.70
CA SER A 24 -1.55 30.73 -31.80
C SER A 24 -1.96 31.38 -33.14
N PRO A 25 -3.27 31.69 -33.31
CA PRO A 25 -3.64 33.11 -33.41
C PRO A 25 -4.81 33.52 -32.48
N LYS A 26 -4.91 34.83 -32.23
CA LYS A 26 -5.84 35.54 -31.33
C LYS A 26 -6.94 36.26 -32.12
N ALA A 27 -8.10 36.47 -31.46
CA ALA A 27 -9.24 37.39 -31.69
C ALA A 27 -10.56 36.63 -31.98
N GLU A 28 -11.74 36.86 -31.40
CA GLU A 28 -12.31 37.89 -30.48
C GLU A 28 -13.55 37.29 -29.75
N THR A 29 -13.85 37.81 -28.55
CA THR A 29 -14.95 37.56 -27.56
C THR A 29 -16.38 37.95 -28.04
N PRO A 30 -17.51 37.76 -27.29
CA PRO A 30 -17.76 37.09 -26.01
C PRO A 30 -19.07 36.24 -25.89
N ALA A 31 -19.24 35.66 -24.69
CA ALA A 31 -20.48 35.20 -24.04
C ALA A 31 -20.71 33.68 -23.99
N ALA A 32 -20.48 33.11 -22.81
CA ALA A 32 -21.55 32.60 -21.95
C ALA A 32 -20.98 31.67 -20.86
N LEU A 33 -21.27 32.05 -19.61
CA LEU A 33 -21.53 31.16 -18.49
C LEU A 33 -20.37 30.25 -18.05
N THR A 34 -19.62 30.80 -17.10
CA THR A 34 -19.05 30.08 -15.97
C THR A 34 -20.00 29.02 -15.42
N ALA A 35 -19.76 27.78 -15.81
CA ALA A 35 -19.98 26.61 -14.99
C ALA A 35 -18.94 25.58 -15.42
N ALA A 36 -17.69 25.83 -15.01
CA ALA A 36 -16.74 24.75 -14.85
C ALA A 36 -17.32 23.84 -13.76
N ALA A 37 -18.20 22.93 -14.17
CA ALA A 37 -18.45 21.71 -13.45
C ALA A 37 -17.09 21.01 -13.44
N SER A 38 -16.30 21.29 -12.40
CA SER A 38 -15.29 20.37 -11.91
C SER A 38 -16.02 19.05 -11.74
N ALA A 39 -15.96 18.22 -12.77
CA ALA A 39 -16.04 16.79 -12.62
C ALA A 39 -14.92 16.47 -11.63
N ALA A 40 -15.26 16.48 -10.34
CA ALA A 40 -14.44 15.90 -9.32
C ALA A 40 -14.22 14.47 -9.79
N ALA A 41 -13.05 14.24 -10.39
CA ALA A 41 -12.60 12.90 -10.70
C ALA A 41 -12.66 12.16 -9.37
N VAL A 42 -13.67 11.30 -9.24
CA VAL A 42 -13.84 10.44 -8.08
C VAL A 42 -12.54 9.65 -8.02
N ALA A 43 -11.69 9.97 -7.03
CA ALA A 43 -10.44 9.25 -6.84
C ALA A 43 -10.77 7.76 -6.82
N PRO A 44 -10.00 6.89 -7.51
CA PRO A 44 -10.32 5.47 -7.58
C PRO A 44 -10.46 4.95 -6.16
N VAL A 45 -11.64 4.42 -5.84
CA VAL A 45 -11.90 3.77 -4.56
C VAL A 45 -10.89 2.64 -4.47
N SER A 46 -9.94 2.78 -3.54
CA SER A 46 -8.92 1.79 -3.27
C SER A 46 -9.58 0.41 -3.20
N GLN A 47 -9.29 -0.46 -4.17
CA GLN A 47 -9.84 -1.83 -4.27
C GLN A 47 -9.32 -2.77 -3.16
N ILE A 48 -8.64 -2.20 -2.16
CA ILE A 48 -8.09 -2.94 -1.03
C ILE A 48 -9.26 -3.32 -0.12
N PRO A 49 -9.49 -4.62 0.14
CA PRO A 49 -10.53 -5.07 1.06
C PRO A 49 -10.51 -4.28 2.38
N ARG A 50 -11.69 -3.97 2.91
CA ARG A 50 -11.85 -3.17 4.11
C ARG A 50 -12.67 -3.94 5.13
N PRO A 51 -12.21 -4.04 6.39
CA PRO A 51 -13.02 -4.64 7.43
C PRO A 51 -14.25 -3.76 7.71
N ASP A 52 -15.36 -4.39 8.05
CA ASP A 52 -16.49 -3.71 8.69
C ASP A 52 -16.13 -3.27 10.12
N ALA A 53 -17.07 -2.64 10.83
CA ALA A 53 -16.83 -2.14 12.18
C ALA A 53 -16.49 -3.25 13.20
N ALA A 54 -17.17 -4.40 13.12
CA ALA A 54 -16.95 -5.53 14.03
C ALA A 54 -15.60 -6.21 13.75
N GLN A 55 -15.29 -6.41 12.47
CA GLN A 55 -14.00 -6.92 12.01
C GLN A 55 -12.85 -6.00 12.42
N ALA A 56 -13.00 -4.68 12.27
CA ALA A 56 -11.99 -3.70 12.68
C ALA A 56 -11.74 -3.74 14.19
N ALA A 57 -12.81 -3.85 15.00
CA ALA A 57 -12.69 -3.99 16.45
C ALA A 57 -11.97 -5.29 16.85
N SER A 58 -12.38 -6.44 16.26
CA SER A 58 -11.73 -7.73 16.52
C SER A 58 -10.27 -7.71 16.10
N LEU A 59 -9.96 -7.16 14.92
CA LEU A 59 -8.60 -7.03 14.40
C LEU A 59 -7.71 -6.28 15.39
N ARG A 60 -8.17 -5.13 15.89
CA ARG A 60 -7.43 -4.33 16.87
C ARG A 60 -7.21 -5.08 18.18
N ALA A 61 -8.25 -5.76 18.68
CA ALA A 61 -8.16 -6.57 19.89
C ALA A 61 -7.16 -7.73 19.74
N ASP A 62 -7.15 -8.42 18.60
CA ASP A 62 -6.24 -9.53 18.35
C ASP A 62 -4.79 -9.06 18.13
N LEU A 63 -4.59 -7.92 17.46
CA LEU A 63 -3.28 -7.27 17.36
C LEU A 63 -2.75 -6.86 18.74
N ALA A 64 -3.62 -6.36 19.63
CA ALA A 64 -3.23 -6.00 20.99
C ALA A 64 -2.75 -7.19 21.83
N LYS A 65 -3.26 -8.40 21.56
CA LYS A 65 -2.79 -9.64 22.22
C LYS A 65 -1.38 -10.03 21.81
N ILE A 66 -0.97 -9.70 20.58
CA ILE A 66 0.40 -9.91 20.09
C ILE A 66 1.33 -8.90 20.77
N ASN A 67 0.97 -7.61 20.67
CA ASN A 67 1.70 -6.51 21.28
C ASN A 67 0.74 -5.33 21.47
N PRO A 68 0.50 -4.84 22.69
CA PRO A 68 -0.47 -3.78 22.96
C PRO A 68 -0.23 -2.49 22.18
N LEU A 69 1.01 -2.22 21.74
CA LEU A 69 1.36 -1.04 20.96
C LEU A 69 0.89 -1.12 19.50
N LEU A 70 0.54 -2.31 19.01
CA LEU A 70 -0.01 -2.52 17.66
C LEU A 70 -1.46 -2.03 17.56
N ASP A 71 -2.18 -1.93 18.68
CA ASP A 71 -3.49 -1.27 18.72
C ASP A 71 -3.31 0.26 18.77
N ASN A 72 -3.22 0.86 17.59
CA ASN A 72 -3.09 2.29 17.43
C ASN A 72 -3.92 2.80 16.23
N GLY A 73 -3.92 4.12 16.01
CA GLY A 73 -4.71 4.75 14.95
C GLY A 73 -4.40 4.26 13.52
N LYS A 74 -3.29 3.54 13.30
CA LYS A 74 -2.90 3.00 11.99
C LYS A 74 -3.14 1.50 11.86
N ALA A 75 -3.58 0.81 12.92
CA ALA A 75 -3.68 -0.65 12.96
C ALA A 75 -4.50 -1.22 11.79
N VAL A 76 -5.68 -0.65 11.54
CA VAL A 76 -6.59 -1.08 10.46
C VAL A 76 -5.99 -0.81 9.08
N ASP A 77 -5.43 0.38 8.85
CA ASP A 77 -4.85 0.72 7.55
C ASP A 77 -3.57 -0.10 7.25
N ASN A 78 -2.75 -0.36 8.27
CA ASN A 78 -1.59 -1.24 8.15
C ASN A 78 -2.01 -2.67 7.79
N ALA A 79 -3.07 -3.18 8.43
CA ALA A 79 -3.63 -4.50 8.11
C ALA A 79 -4.20 -4.57 6.69
N ARG A 80 -4.91 -3.53 6.24
CA ARG A 80 -5.40 -3.42 4.85
C ARG A 80 -4.26 -3.42 3.85
N ASN A 81 -3.22 -2.63 4.10
CA ASN A 81 -2.03 -2.59 3.26
C ASN A 81 -1.27 -3.92 3.27
N GLN A 82 -1.25 -4.62 4.40
CA GLN A 82 -0.67 -5.97 4.47
C GLN A 82 -1.53 -6.98 3.69
N CYS A 83 -2.84 -6.83 3.71
CA CYS A 83 -3.74 -7.67 2.93
C CYS A 83 -3.46 -7.59 1.41
N THR A 84 -3.11 -6.41 0.88
CA THR A 84 -2.72 -6.31 -0.54
C THR A 84 -1.50 -7.17 -0.88
N SER A 85 -0.56 -7.29 0.05
CA SER A 85 0.64 -8.12 -0.13
C SER A 85 0.30 -9.61 -0.02
N ILE A 86 -0.62 -9.96 0.88
CA ILE A 86 -1.14 -11.33 1.03
C ILE A 86 -1.86 -11.77 -0.25
N LEU A 87 -2.81 -10.97 -0.74
CA LEU A 87 -3.60 -11.29 -1.94
C LEU A 87 -2.79 -11.14 -3.23
N GLY A 88 -1.76 -10.28 -3.23
CA GLY A 88 -0.84 -10.10 -4.36
C GLY A 88 0.21 -11.21 -4.53
N GLY A 89 0.16 -12.28 -3.73
CA GLY A 89 1.03 -13.44 -3.89
C GLY A 89 2.50 -13.20 -3.53
N VAL A 90 2.78 -12.22 -2.67
CA VAL A 90 4.14 -11.98 -2.16
C VAL A 90 4.64 -13.23 -1.43
N ALA A 91 5.90 -13.62 -1.68
CA ALA A 91 6.51 -14.79 -1.03
C ALA A 91 6.50 -14.68 0.51
N ALA A 92 6.41 -15.81 1.21
CA ALA A 92 6.20 -15.85 2.66
C ALA A 92 7.29 -15.12 3.48
N ASP A 93 8.56 -15.27 3.11
CA ASP A 93 9.69 -14.58 3.72
C ASP A 93 9.60 -13.05 3.53
N LYS A 94 9.10 -12.63 2.37
CA LYS A 94 8.87 -11.21 2.06
C LYS A 94 7.64 -10.66 2.78
N LEU A 95 6.59 -11.46 3.00
CA LEU A 95 5.43 -11.04 3.80
C LEU A 95 5.83 -10.67 5.22
N ILE A 96 6.73 -11.43 5.86
CA ILE A 96 7.28 -11.12 7.19
C ILE A 96 8.00 -9.78 7.17
N THR A 97 8.92 -9.59 6.22
CA THR A 97 9.68 -8.35 6.07
C THR A 97 8.76 -7.13 5.91
N VAL A 98 7.73 -7.29 5.10
CA VAL A 98 6.76 -6.24 4.80
C VAL A 98 5.86 -5.95 6.02
N ALA A 99 5.41 -6.98 6.75
CA ALA A 99 4.64 -6.81 7.98
C ALA A 99 5.45 -6.05 9.04
N LYS A 100 6.73 -6.39 9.22
CA LYS A 100 7.64 -5.67 10.13
C LYS A 100 7.74 -4.19 9.79
N ALA A 101 7.93 -3.88 8.51
CA ALA A 101 8.06 -2.49 8.05
C ALA A 101 6.77 -1.67 8.29
N ARG A 102 5.59 -2.28 8.09
CA ARG A 102 4.30 -1.58 8.26
C ARG A 102 3.92 -1.36 9.71
N PHE A 103 4.17 -2.35 10.56
CA PHE A 103 3.75 -2.33 11.95
C PHE A 103 4.81 -1.72 12.88
N THR A 104 6.04 -1.49 12.41
CA THR A 104 7.03 -0.65 13.09
C THR A 104 6.74 0.83 12.86
N GLY A 105 6.81 1.64 13.92
CA GLY A 105 6.59 3.08 13.85
C GLY A 105 5.84 3.63 15.06
N GLY A 106 5.91 4.95 15.26
CA GLY A 106 5.31 5.60 16.42
C GLY A 106 5.88 5.05 17.73
N LYS A 107 5.03 4.38 18.52
CA LYS A 107 5.43 3.74 19.79
C LYS A 107 6.01 2.32 19.59
N VAL A 108 5.70 1.64 18.49
CA VAL A 108 6.23 0.31 18.18
C VAL A 108 7.67 0.46 17.65
N LYS A 109 8.66 0.14 18.48
CA LYS A 109 10.08 0.31 18.12
C LYS A 109 10.59 -0.72 17.13
N SER A 110 10.07 -1.94 17.23
CA SER A 110 10.40 -3.07 16.37
C SER A 110 9.27 -4.08 16.40
N VAL A 111 9.20 -4.90 15.36
CA VAL A 111 8.36 -6.09 15.27
C VAL A 111 9.28 -7.27 14.99
N SER A 112 9.23 -8.30 15.83
CA SER A 112 9.97 -9.55 15.64
C SER A 112 9.40 -10.38 14.48
N ASP A 113 10.14 -11.39 14.01
CA ASP A 113 9.63 -12.29 12.96
C ASP A 113 8.41 -13.09 13.46
N THR A 114 8.41 -13.48 14.74
CA THR A 114 7.27 -14.16 15.38
C THR A 114 6.03 -13.27 15.44
N GLU A 115 6.16 -12.02 15.90
CA GLU A 115 5.04 -11.07 15.90
C GLU A 115 4.54 -10.80 14.48
N ALA A 116 5.45 -10.65 13.51
CA ALA A 116 5.10 -10.43 12.11
C ALA A 116 4.29 -11.60 11.53
N GLN A 117 4.67 -12.84 11.85
CA GLN A 117 3.90 -14.01 11.45
C GLN A 117 2.50 -14.01 12.10
N GLN A 118 2.42 -13.76 13.41
CA GLN A 118 1.15 -13.68 14.12
C GLN A 118 0.23 -12.57 13.56
N ILE A 119 0.79 -11.41 13.20
CA ILE A 119 0.07 -10.31 12.56
C ILE A 119 -0.54 -10.78 11.23
N ILE A 120 0.22 -11.47 10.39
CA ILE A 120 -0.26 -12.01 9.12
C ILE A 120 -1.41 -13.00 9.34
N ASP A 121 -1.30 -13.85 10.35
CA ASP A 121 -2.31 -14.86 10.66
C ASP A 121 -3.61 -14.22 11.18
N VAL A 122 -3.51 -13.21 12.07
CA VAL A 122 -4.66 -12.41 12.51
C VAL A 122 -5.36 -11.74 11.33
N ILE A 123 -4.60 -11.17 10.38
CA ILE A 123 -5.17 -10.50 9.21
C ILE A 123 -5.94 -11.49 8.31
N LYS A 124 -5.38 -12.68 8.09
CA LYS A 124 -6.04 -13.75 7.31
C LYS A 124 -7.30 -14.26 8.01
N ALA A 125 -7.24 -14.44 9.34
CA ALA A 125 -8.33 -14.97 10.14
C ALA A 125 -9.49 -13.99 10.34
N ASN A 126 -9.22 -12.67 10.33
CA ASN A 126 -10.23 -11.64 10.58
C ASN A 126 -11.39 -11.63 9.57
N GLY A 127 -11.18 -12.21 8.38
CA GLY A 127 -12.24 -12.44 7.41
C GLY A 127 -12.41 -11.35 6.35
N PHE A 128 -11.86 -10.14 6.59
CA PHE A 128 -11.86 -9.07 5.58
C PHE A 128 -10.84 -9.32 4.46
N CYS A 129 -9.76 -10.06 4.73
CA CYS A 129 -8.67 -10.27 3.78
C CYS A 129 -8.92 -11.47 2.88
N LYS A 130 -9.83 -11.31 1.92
CA LYS A 130 -10.21 -12.33 0.94
C LYS A 130 -10.33 -11.66 -0.45
N ALA A 131 -9.97 -12.40 -1.50
CA ALA A 131 -10.10 -11.97 -2.89
C ALA A 131 -11.55 -12.11 -3.38
#